data_AF-A0A2A3YV03-F1
#
_entry.id   AF-A0A2A3YV03-F1
#
_cell.length_a   1.000
_cell.length_b   1.000
_cell.length_c   1.000
_cell.angle_alpha   90.00
_cell.angle_beta   90.00
_cell.angle_gamma   90.00
#
_symmetry.space_group_name_H-M   'P 1'
#
loop_
_entity.id
_entity.type
_entity.pdbx_description
1 polymer ?
#
loop_
_entity_poly.entity_id
_entity_poly.type
_entity_poly.pdbx_seq_one_letter_code
_entity_poly.pdbx_strand_id
1 'polypeptide(L)'
;MPVRRLAQEVVGPSAHFTASSVGSEGIDAEVSVLANLGEPLVDKGGKDWDRIGDAVHTYLGLPLASLPEATASEAAERILDRWNAGTVLSAEVLVEIGRRWTEWIDTTFPDAEVLTEQPIAWRNDGEQVMEGWIDTLLKLPTGDHVLVDHKTYPGTDPISHIRENYLGQLETYSQALERATNRRAPRLIVHLPLLGTIAEVKVTGLSSWI
;
A
#
# COMPACT_ATOMS: atom_id res chain seq x y z
N MET A 1 20.35 -5.95 -55.76
CA MET A 1 20.23 -6.39 -54.35
C MET A 1 19.58 -5.27 -53.57
N PRO A 2 18.36 -5.41 -53.02
CA PRO A 2 17.82 -4.37 -52.15
C PRO A 2 18.53 -4.43 -50.81
N VAL A 3 19.01 -3.27 -50.35
CA VAL A 3 19.63 -3.10 -49.03
C VAL A 3 18.50 -3.05 -48.01
N ARG A 4 18.35 -4.12 -47.22
CA ARG A 4 17.41 -4.17 -46.09
C ARG A 4 17.92 -3.17 -45.04
N ARG A 5 17.21 -2.04 -44.87
CA ARG A 5 17.42 -1.18 -43.69
C ARG A 5 17.17 -2.06 -42.46
N LEU A 6 18.20 -2.23 -41.64
CA LEU A 6 18.03 -2.69 -40.27
C LEU A 6 17.20 -1.61 -39.57
N ALA A 7 15.91 -1.85 -39.39
CA ALA A 7 15.11 -1.05 -38.48
C ALA A 7 15.75 -1.24 -37.10
N GLN A 8 16.19 -0.15 -36.49
CA GLN A 8 16.43 -0.16 -35.05
C GLN A 8 15.11 -0.56 -34.41
N GLU A 9 15.09 -1.67 -33.69
CA GLU A 9 13.97 -1.99 -32.80
C GLU A 9 13.91 -0.87 -31.77
N VAL A 10 13.01 0.09 -32.01
CA VAL A 10 12.55 0.99 -30.96
C VAL A 10 11.64 0.13 -30.11
N VAL A 11 12.19 -0.44 -29.03
CA VAL A 11 11.39 -1.11 -28.02
C VAL A 11 10.50 -0.04 -27.39
N GLY A 12 9.23 -0.03 -27.79
CA GLY A 12 8.22 0.82 -27.17
C GLY A 12 8.00 0.41 -25.71
N PRO A 13 7.36 1.28 -24.90
CA PRO A 13 7.02 0.94 -23.53
C PRO A 13 6.11 -0.30 -23.49
N SER A 14 6.21 -1.07 -22.40
CA SER A 14 5.37 -2.26 -22.20
C SER A 14 3.89 -1.89 -22.26
N ALA A 15 3.06 -2.72 -22.90
CA ALA A 15 1.60 -2.52 -22.90
C ALA A 15 0.97 -2.68 -21.50
N HIS A 16 1.69 -3.32 -20.57
CA HIS A 16 1.28 -3.52 -19.18
C HIS A 16 2.36 -3.02 -18.22
N PHE A 17 1.95 -2.47 -17.08
CA PHE A 17 2.84 -2.13 -15.97
C PHE A 17 2.16 -2.34 -14.62
N THR A 18 2.95 -2.44 -13.56
CA THR A 18 2.47 -2.54 -12.18
C THR A 18 2.74 -1.25 -11.45
N ALA A 19 1.84 -0.80 -10.58
CA ALA A 19 2.03 0.46 -9.84
C ALA A 19 3.33 0.50 -9.03
N SER A 20 3.73 -0.63 -8.43
CA SER A 20 4.98 -0.76 -7.66
C SER A 20 6.27 -0.65 -8.47
N SER A 21 6.20 -0.69 -9.81
CA SER A 21 7.37 -0.49 -10.68
C SER A 21 7.51 0.96 -11.15
N VAL A 22 6.58 1.84 -10.78
CA VAL A 22 6.65 3.26 -11.09
C VAL A 22 7.52 3.94 -10.03
N GLY A 23 8.62 4.54 -10.47
CA GLY A 23 9.55 5.24 -9.58
C GLY A 23 8.97 6.55 -9.04
N SER A 24 9.57 7.06 -7.97
CA SER A 24 9.15 8.31 -7.33
C SER A 24 9.75 9.57 -7.97
N GLU A 25 10.61 9.41 -8.99
CA GLU A 25 11.35 10.50 -9.60
C GLU A 25 10.43 11.54 -10.23
N GLY A 26 10.61 12.81 -9.83
CA GLY A 26 9.86 13.94 -10.40
C GLY A 26 8.46 14.13 -9.82
N ILE A 27 8.03 13.32 -8.85
CA ILE A 27 6.77 13.51 -8.12
C ILE A 27 7.04 14.41 -6.93
N ASP A 28 6.43 15.59 -6.92
CA ASP A 28 6.49 16.49 -5.77
C ASP A 28 5.36 16.14 -4.79
N ALA A 29 5.73 15.87 -3.54
CA ALA A 29 4.78 15.50 -2.51
C ALA A 29 5.23 15.90 -1.10
N GLU A 30 4.28 16.39 -0.32
CA GLU A 30 4.42 16.50 1.13
C GLU A 30 4.17 15.14 1.76
N VAL A 31 5.14 14.66 2.55
CA VAL A 31 5.01 13.45 3.36
C VAL A 31 5.22 13.84 4.81
N SER A 32 4.24 13.52 5.66
CA SER A 32 4.26 13.84 7.09
C SER A 32 3.67 12.72 7.93
N VAL A 33 4.14 12.57 9.17
CA VAL A 33 3.57 11.63 10.13
C VAL A 33 2.22 12.17 10.60
N LEU A 34 1.17 11.37 10.42
CA LEU A 34 -0.20 11.67 10.83
C LEU A 34 -0.51 11.14 12.23
N ALA A 35 -0.03 9.94 12.57
CA ALA A 35 -0.25 9.33 13.88
C ALA A 35 0.85 8.32 14.25
N ASN A 36 1.03 8.11 15.56
CA ASN A 36 1.79 7.00 16.12
C ASN A 36 0.82 6.09 16.88
N LEU A 37 0.80 4.81 16.53
CA LEU A 37 -0.08 3.77 17.07
C LEU A 37 0.57 2.97 18.20
N GLY A 38 1.74 3.39 18.67
CA GLY A 38 2.52 2.77 19.74
C GLY A 38 3.99 2.60 19.35
N GLU A 39 4.77 2.03 20.27
CA GLU A 39 6.18 1.72 20.02
C GLU A 39 6.35 0.70 18.88
N PRO A 40 7.49 0.73 18.17
CA PRO A 40 7.83 -0.28 17.17
C PRO A 40 7.70 -1.70 17.72
N LEU A 41 7.13 -2.60 16.92
CA LEU A 41 6.90 -4.00 17.29
C LEU A 41 8.08 -4.91 16.90
N VAL A 42 9.05 -4.37 16.15
CA VAL A 42 10.30 -5.03 15.79
C VAL A 42 11.46 -4.03 15.87
N ASP A 43 12.63 -4.51 16.27
CA ASP A 43 13.81 -3.65 16.41
C ASP A 43 14.45 -3.28 15.07
N LYS A 44 14.46 -4.20 14.09
CA LYS A 44 15.09 -4.02 12.78
C LYS A 44 14.64 -5.06 11.76
N GLY A 45 14.97 -4.77 10.49
CA GLY A 45 14.85 -5.69 9.37
C GLY A 45 15.78 -6.90 9.45
N GLY A 46 15.48 -7.92 8.63
CA GLY A 46 16.22 -9.18 8.59
C GLY A 46 16.20 -9.85 7.22
N LYS A 47 16.74 -11.08 7.15
CA LYS A 47 16.66 -11.91 5.95
C LYS A 47 15.21 -12.30 5.67
N ASP A 48 14.89 -12.54 4.39
CA ASP A 48 13.56 -12.96 3.93
C ASP A 48 12.43 -11.99 4.33
N TRP A 49 12.73 -10.70 4.42
CA TRP A 49 11.78 -9.66 4.86
C TRP A 49 10.51 -9.59 3.99
N ASP A 50 10.62 -9.97 2.72
CA ASP A 50 9.46 -10.06 1.81
C ASP A 50 8.38 -10.99 2.39
N ARG A 51 8.77 -12.12 3.00
CA ARG A 51 7.81 -13.04 3.64
C ARG A 51 7.16 -12.45 4.88
N ILE A 52 7.89 -11.59 5.60
CA ILE A 52 7.36 -10.85 6.75
C ILE A 52 6.31 -9.83 6.25
N GLY A 53 6.63 -9.13 5.16
CA GLY A 53 5.68 -8.30 4.41
C GLY A 53 4.41 -9.06 4.06
N ASP A 54 4.55 -10.17 3.32
CA ASP A 54 3.42 -10.97 2.85
C ASP A 54 2.55 -11.49 4.01
N ALA A 55 3.15 -11.92 5.13
CA ALA A 55 2.42 -12.35 6.32
C ALA A 55 1.60 -11.21 6.94
N VAL A 56 2.19 -10.02 7.07
CA VAL A 56 1.52 -8.84 7.62
C VAL A 56 0.39 -8.38 6.70
N HIS A 57 0.61 -8.31 5.38
CA HIS A 57 -0.45 -7.97 4.41
C HIS A 57 -1.58 -8.99 4.45
N THR A 58 -1.27 -10.29 4.43
CA THR A 58 -2.29 -11.35 4.51
C THR A 58 -3.17 -11.19 5.75
N TYR A 59 -2.56 -10.85 6.89
CA TYR A 59 -3.31 -10.65 8.14
C TYR A 59 -4.15 -9.37 8.12
N LEU A 60 -3.60 -8.24 7.65
CA LEU A 60 -4.31 -6.97 7.52
C LEU A 60 -5.42 -7.00 6.46
N GLY A 61 -5.34 -7.93 5.49
CA GLY A 61 -6.38 -8.17 4.49
C GLY A 61 -7.63 -8.87 5.05
N LEU A 62 -7.57 -9.41 6.26
CA LEU A 62 -8.73 -10.02 6.91
C LEU A 62 -9.76 -8.97 7.36
N PRO A 63 -11.05 -9.33 7.51
CA PRO A 63 -12.08 -8.41 8.01
C PRO A 63 -12.01 -8.26 9.54
N LEU A 64 -10.86 -7.81 10.04
CA LEU A 64 -10.45 -7.86 11.46
C LEU A 64 -11.47 -7.27 12.43
N ALA A 65 -12.11 -6.15 12.09
CA ALA A 65 -13.11 -5.50 12.94
C ALA A 65 -14.37 -6.37 13.20
N SER A 66 -14.61 -7.38 12.36
CA SER A 66 -15.75 -8.30 12.47
C SER A 66 -15.36 -9.70 12.95
N LEU A 67 -14.06 -9.98 13.11
CA LEU A 67 -13.58 -11.29 13.52
C LEU A 67 -13.58 -11.42 15.04
N PRO A 68 -14.08 -12.54 15.60
CA PRO A 68 -13.86 -12.87 17.00
C PRO A 68 -12.37 -12.97 17.30
N GLU A 69 -11.95 -12.52 18.48
CA GLU A 69 -10.55 -12.51 18.90
C GLU A 69 -9.87 -13.87 18.75
N ALA A 70 -10.53 -14.95 19.18
CA ALA A 70 -10.00 -16.31 19.04
C ALA A 70 -9.75 -16.69 17.56
N THR A 71 -10.65 -16.30 16.65
CA THR A 71 -10.49 -16.56 15.21
C THR A 71 -9.37 -15.72 14.61
N ALA A 72 -9.20 -14.47 15.05
CA ALA A 72 -8.10 -13.62 14.63
C ALA A 72 -6.75 -14.22 15.05
N SER A 73 -6.64 -14.69 16.30
CA SER A 73 -5.43 -15.35 16.81
C SER A 73 -5.11 -16.65 16.06
N GLU A 74 -6.09 -17.52 15.84
CA GLU A 74 -5.91 -18.75 15.04
C GLU A 74 -5.48 -18.44 13.59
N ALA A 75 -6.02 -17.37 12.99
CA ALA A 75 -5.62 -16.94 11.66
C ALA A 75 -4.18 -16.43 11.65
N ALA A 76 -3.77 -15.66 12.66
CA ALA A 76 -2.40 -15.18 12.81
C ALA A 76 -1.38 -16.33 12.84
N GLU A 77 -1.63 -17.35 13.67
CA GLU A 77 -0.77 -18.54 13.76
C GLU A 77 -0.63 -19.23 12.38
N ARG A 78 -1.76 -19.49 11.71
CA ARG A 78 -1.77 -20.16 10.41
C ARG A 78 -1.08 -19.37 9.32
N ILE A 79 -1.19 -18.04 9.35
CA ILE A 79 -0.53 -17.14 8.39
C ILE A 79 0.98 -17.16 8.61
N LEU A 80 1.44 -17.07 9.87
CA LEU A 80 2.86 -17.11 10.19
C LEU A 80 3.50 -18.44 9.78
N ASP A 81 2.82 -19.56 10.00
CA ASP A 81 3.27 -20.88 9.57
C ASP A 81 3.36 -20.96 8.04
N ARG A 82 2.32 -20.49 7.32
CA ARG A 82 2.26 -20.53 5.85
C ARG A 82 3.40 -19.75 5.20
N TRP A 83 3.73 -18.59 5.74
CA TRP A 83 4.77 -17.70 5.22
C TRP A 83 6.15 -17.95 5.83
N ASN A 84 6.27 -18.92 6.77
CA ASN A 84 7.50 -19.17 7.54
C ASN A 84 8.02 -17.89 8.25
N ALA A 85 7.10 -17.05 8.72
CA ALA A 85 7.37 -15.76 9.38
C ALA A 85 7.47 -15.88 10.91
N GLY A 86 7.11 -17.04 11.47
CA GLY A 86 7.13 -17.33 12.92
C GLY A 86 8.50 -17.21 13.61
N THR A 87 9.59 -17.06 12.83
CA THR A 87 10.95 -16.83 13.36
C THR A 87 11.22 -15.36 13.70
N VAL A 88 10.39 -14.44 13.19
CA VAL A 88 10.55 -12.99 13.36
C VAL A 88 9.33 -12.39 14.07
N LEU A 89 8.13 -12.82 13.70
CA LEU A 89 6.88 -12.35 14.28
C LEU A 89 6.21 -13.47 15.07
N SER A 90 5.58 -13.12 16.19
CA SER A 90 4.65 -14.00 16.90
C SER A 90 3.20 -13.70 16.52
N ALA A 91 2.28 -14.61 16.82
CA ALA A 91 0.86 -14.41 16.54
C ALA A 91 0.31 -13.19 17.31
N GLU A 92 0.78 -12.98 18.54
CA GLU A 92 0.42 -11.83 19.38
C GLU A 92 0.84 -10.50 18.72
N VAL A 93 1.97 -10.47 18.02
CA VAL A 93 2.40 -9.27 17.28
C VAL A 93 1.46 -8.98 16.12
N LEU A 94 1.03 -9.98 15.35
CA LEU A 94 0.04 -9.78 14.28
C LEU A 94 -1.30 -9.30 14.86
N VAL A 95 -1.77 -9.92 15.94
CA VAL A 95 -3.00 -9.50 16.63
C VAL A 95 -2.91 -8.05 17.09
N GLU A 96 -1.79 -7.64 17.66
CA GLU A 96 -1.56 -6.26 18.10
C GLU A 96 -1.52 -5.27 16.92
N ILE A 97 -0.90 -5.64 15.79
CA ILE A 97 -0.95 -4.85 14.55
C ILE A 97 -2.41 -4.64 14.11
N GLY A 98 -3.20 -5.71 14.10
CA GLY A 98 -4.61 -5.66 13.73
C GLY A 98 -5.42 -4.74 14.66
N ARG A 99 -5.24 -4.89 15.97
CA ARG A 99 -5.92 -4.10 16.99
C ARG A 99 -5.60 -2.60 16.85
N ARG A 100 -4.31 -2.25 16.74
CA ARG A 100 -3.86 -0.86 16.54
C ARG A 100 -4.46 -0.25 15.27
N TRP A 101 -4.50 -1.03 14.19
CA TRP A 101 -5.05 -0.61 12.91
C TRP A 101 -6.55 -0.34 12.98
N THR A 102 -7.34 -1.28 13.51
CA THR A 102 -8.80 -1.14 13.58
C THR A 102 -9.21 -0.02 14.54
N GLU A 103 -8.57 0.10 15.71
CA GLU A 103 -8.86 1.19 16.66
C GLU A 103 -8.58 2.57 16.06
N TRP A 104 -7.49 2.70 15.30
CA TRP A 104 -7.15 3.95 14.65
C TRP A 104 -8.13 4.32 13.54
N ILE A 105 -8.57 3.35 12.71
CA ILE A 105 -9.63 3.57 11.72
C ILE A 105 -10.92 4.03 12.42
N ASP A 106 -11.39 3.28 13.41
CA ASP A 106 -12.67 3.55 14.08
C ASP A 106 -12.69 4.94 14.73
N THR A 107 -11.54 5.38 15.26
CA THR A 107 -11.39 6.70 15.87
C THR A 107 -11.27 7.82 14.83
N THR A 108 -10.53 7.61 13.75
CA THR A 108 -10.15 8.66 12.79
C THR A 108 -11.16 8.81 11.66
N PHE A 109 -11.79 7.71 11.26
CA PHE A 109 -12.74 7.61 10.15
C PHE A 109 -14.01 6.90 10.61
N PRO A 110 -14.76 7.48 11.57
CA PRO A 110 -15.99 6.87 12.05
C PRO A 110 -16.95 6.62 10.88
N ASP A 111 -17.61 5.47 10.92
CA ASP A 111 -18.58 5.00 9.92
C ASP A 111 -18.02 4.78 8.50
N ALA A 112 -16.69 4.75 8.32
CA ALA A 112 -16.09 4.40 7.03
C ALA A 112 -16.31 2.92 6.69
N GLU A 113 -16.68 2.63 5.44
CA GLU A 113 -16.65 1.26 4.92
C GLU A 113 -15.19 0.88 4.65
N VAL A 114 -14.71 -0.18 5.31
CA VAL A 114 -13.34 -0.70 5.16
C VAL A 114 -13.33 -1.82 4.13
N LEU A 115 -12.67 -1.60 3.00
CA LEU A 115 -12.54 -2.59 1.94
C LEU A 115 -11.07 -2.99 1.78
N THR A 116 -10.75 -4.26 2.04
CA THR A 116 -9.39 -4.79 1.93
C THR A 116 -9.16 -5.47 0.58
N GLU A 117 -7.91 -5.50 0.10
CA GLU A 117 -7.49 -6.25 -1.10
C GLU A 117 -8.33 -5.93 -2.36
N GLN A 118 -8.60 -4.64 -2.60
CA GLN A 118 -9.47 -4.22 -3.69
C GLN A 118 -8.72 -4.23 -5.03
N PRO A 119 -9.17 -5.03 -6.02
CA PRO A 119 -8.55 -5.02 -7.34
C PRO A 119 -8.83 -3.69 -8.04
N ILE A 120 -7.82 -3.17 -8.72
CA ILE A 120 -7.94 -1.99 -9.55
C ILE A 120 -7.28 -2.22 -10.90
N ALA A 121 -7.94 -1.78 -11.96
CA ALA A 121 -7.41 -1.81 -13.31
C ALA A 121 -7.73 -0.49 -14.01
N TRP A 122 -6.76 0.04 -14.75
CA TRP A 122 -6.90 1.31 -15.46
C TRP A 122 -6.03 1.32 -16.71
N ARG A 123 -6.42 2.12 -17.70
CA ARG A 123 -5.61 2.40 -18.88
C ARG A 123 -5.20 3.86 -18.86
N ASN A 124 -3.90 4.08 -18.90
CA ASN A 124 -3.33 5.42 -18.87
C ASN A 124 -3.44 6.14 -20.23
N ASP A 125 -3.06 7.42 -20.29
CA ASP A 125 -3.19 8.21 -21.52
C ASP A 125 -2.20 7.74 -22.62
N GLY A 126 -1.12 7.05 -22.24
CA GLY A 126 -0.21 6.31 -23.13
C GLY A 126 -0.69 4.92 -23.58
N GLU A 127 -1.98 4.61 -23.36
CA GLU A 127 -2.65 3.34 -23.69
C GLU A 127 -2.09 2.08 -23.02
N GLN A 128 -1.24 2.20 -21.99
CA GLN A 128 -0.78 1.05 -21.21
C GLN A 128 -1.82 0.68 -20.14
N VAL A 129 -1.90 -0.61 -19.81
CA VAL A 129 -2.79 -1.15 -18.79
C VAL A 129 -2.03 -1.31 -17.48
N MET A 130 -2.60 -0.78 -16.40
CA MET A 130 -2.19 -1.02 -15.02
C MET A 130 -3.20 -1.94 -14.35
N GLU A 131 -2.71 -2.97 -13.67
CA GLU A 131 -3.48 -3.82 -12.78
C GLU A 131 -2.77 -3.91 -11.43
N GLY A 132 -3.53 -3.89 -10.34
CA GLY A 132 -2.99 -4.01 -8.99
C GLY A 132 -4.07 -4.24 -7.94
N TRP A 133 -3.63 -4.30 -6.69
CA TRP A 133 -4.48 -4.45 -5.51
C TRP A 133 -4.19 -3.32 -4.54
N ILE A 134 -5.25 -2.63 -4.13
CA ILE A 134 -5.20 -1.64 -3.06
C ILE A 134 -5.36 -2.40 -1.74
N ASP A 135 -4.36 -2.31 -0.86
CA ASP A 135 -4.37 -3.03 0.42
C ASP A 135 -5.61 -2.69 1.25
N THR A 136 -5.92 -1.39 1.38
CA THR A 136 -7.17 -0.95 2.01
C THR A 136 -7.71 0.34 1.37
N LEU A 137 -9.00 0.31 1.02
CA LEU A 137 -9.76 1.45 0.55
C LEU A 137 -10.85 1.77 1.56
N LEU A 138 -10.78 2.94 2.19
CA LEU A 138 -11.84 3.45 3.04
C LEU A 138 -12.80 4.29 2.21
N LYS A 139 -14.10 3.97 2.25
CA LYS A 139 -15.15 4.83 1.69
C LYS A 139 -15.80 5.60 2.82
N LEU A 140 -15.63 6.91 2.82
CA LEU A 140 -16.19 7.78 3.85
C LEU A 140 -17.69 8.02 3.61
N PRO A 141 -18.48 8.35 4.65
CA PRO A 141 -19.90 8.70 4.48
C PRO A 141 -20.15 9.88 3.53
N THR A 142 -19.15 10.75 3.33
CA THR A 142 -19.21 11.86 2.34
C THR A 142 -19.15 11.38 0.89
N GLY A 143 -18.75 10.13 0.68
CA GLY A 143 -18.42 9.55 -0.63
C GLY A 143 -17.00 9.84 -1.10
N ASP A 144 -16.17 10.49 -0.28
CA ASP A 144 -14.73 10.62 -0.53
C ASP A 144 -13.99 9.32 -0.15
N HIS A 145 -12.81 9.13 -0.71
CA HIS A 145 -12.00 7.92 -0.51
C HIS A 145 -10.70 8.21 0.22
N VAL A 146 -10.26 7.23 1.03
CA VAL A 146 -8.90 7.18 1.58
C VAL A 146 -8.26 5.89 1.09
N LEU A 147 -7.15 6.01 0.39
CA LEU A 147 -6.33 4.88 -0.03
C LEU A 147 -5.22 4.67 0.99
N VAL A 148 -5.11 3.45 1.47
CA VAL A 148 -4.08 3.03 2.42
C VAL A 148 -3.26 1.92 1.78
N ASP A 149 -1.95 2.10 1.85
CA ASP A 149 -0.95 1.12 1.44
C ASP A 149 -0.15 0.72 2.69
N HIS A 150 -0.10 -0.58 2.98
CA HIS A 150 0.62 -1.14 4.11
C HIS A 150 2.07 -1.37 3.68
N LYS A 151 3.03 -0.97 4.51
CA LYS A 151 4.47 -1.17 4.24
C LYS A 151 5.17 -1.67 5.48
N THR A 152 5.88 -2.79 5.39
CA THR A 152 6.62 -3.36 6.52
C THR A 152 8.03 -2.81 6.66
N TYR A 153 8.31 -1.58 6.20
CA TYR A 153 9.63 -0.96 6.30
C TYR A 153 10.07 -0.89 7.78
N PRO A 154 11.24 -1.46 8.15
CA PRO A 154 11.69 -1.52 9.54
C PRO A 154 12.76 -0.48 9.90
N GLY A 155 13.04 0.48 9.01
CA GLY A 155 14.09 1.47 9.24
C GLY A 155 13.64 2.65 10.09
N THR A 156 14.56 3.58 10.32
CA THR A 156 14.38 4.69 11.28
C THR A 156 13.98 6.02 10.64
N ASP A 157 14.04 6.12 9.30
CA ASP A 157 13.61 7.31 8.55
C ASP A 157 12.48 6.94 7.59
N PRO A 158 11.24 6.78 8.09
CA PRO A 158 10.11 6.38 7.26
C PRO A 158 9.74 7.45 6.24
N ILE A 159 9.95 8.72 6.57
CA ILE A 159 9.52 9.84 5.75
C ILE A 159 10.36 9.95 4.47
N SER A 160 11.69 9.90 4.58
CA SER A 160 12.54 9.86 3.38
C SER A 160 12.32 8.58 2.58
N HIS A 161 12.17 7.45 3.27
CA HIS A 161 11.93 6.16 2.61
C HIS A 161 10.64 6.16 1.77
N ILE A 162 9.54 6.72 2.29
CA ILE A 162 8.29 6.87 1.53
C ILE A 162 8.49 7.75 0.29
N ARG A 163 9.17 8.89 0.45
CA ARG A 163 9.44 9.82 -0.67
C ARG A 163 10.25 9.17 -1.78
N GLU A 164 11.23 8.35 -1.43
CA GLU A 164 12.11 7.73 -2.40
C GLU A 164 11.44 6.54 -3.12
N ASN A 165 10.60 5.77 -2.42
CA ASN A 165 10.20 4.44 -2.91
C ASN A 165 8.73 4.30 -3.28
N TYR A 166 7.82 5.11 -2.74
CA TYR A 166 6.38 4.80 -2.79
C TYR A 166 5.51 5.84 -3.51
N LEU A 167 6.05 7.00 -3.87
CA LEU A 167 5.23 8.06 -4.47
C LEU A 167 4.65 7.64 -5.83
N GLY A 168 5.45 6.99 -6.68
CA GLY A 168 5.00 6.53 -7.99
C GLY A 168 3.85 5.53 -7.92
N GLN A 169 3.93 4.58 -6.98
CA GLN A 169 2.88 3.61 -6.73
C GLN A 169 1.60 4.29 -6.23
N LEU A 170 1.71 5.14 -5.20
CA LEU A 170 0.55 5.81 -4.58
C LEU A 170 -0.15 6.74 -5.56
N GLU A 171 0.61 7.49 -6.36
CA GLU A 171 0.07 8.35 -7.40
C GLU A 171 -0.64 7.55 -8.50
N THR A 172 -0.04 6.43 -8.94
CA THR A 172 -0.65 5.55 -9.93
C THR A 172 -2.00 5.02 -9.45
N TYR A 173 -2.10 4.57 -8.19
CA TYR A 173 -3.37 4.13 -7.64
C TYR A 173 -4.37 5.27 -7.44
N SER A 174 -3.90 6.46 -7.05
CA SER A 174 -4.72 7.67 -6.93
C SER A 174 -5.40 8.00 -8.25
N GLN A 175 -4.64 8.06 -9.34
CA GLN A 175 -5.15 8.36 -10.69
C GLN A 175 -6.13 7.29 -11.15
N ALA A 176 -5.78 6.01 -10.98
CA ALA A 176 -6.65 4.91 -11.36
C ALA A 176 -7.99 4.96 -10.62
N LEU A 177 -7.98 5.26 -9.32
CA LEU A 177 -9.20 5.34 -8.51
C LEU A 177 -10.02 6.58 -8.87
N GLU A 178 -9.38 7.73 -9.10
CA GLU A 178 -10.03 8.95 -9.56
C GLU A 178 -10.79 8.71 -10.86
N ARG A 179 -10.13 8.09 -11.84
CA ARG A 179 -10.72 7.76 -13.16
C ARG A 179 -11.82 6.71 -13.05
N ALA A 180 -11.64 5.67 -12.24
CA ALA A 180 -12.62 4.59 -12.08
C ALA A 180 -13.90 5.06 -11.37
N THR A 181 -13.78 5.99 -10.42
CA THR A 181 -14.90 6.46 -9.61
C THR A 181 -15.51 7.77 -10.09
N ASN A 182 -14.81 8.51 -10.95
CA ASN A 182 -15.15 9.88 -11.36
C ASN A 182 -15.38 10.79 -10.14
N ARG A 183 -14.55 10.62 -9.11
CA ARG A 183 -14.53 11.40 -7.85
C ARG A 183 -13.24 12.18 -7.74
N ARG A 184 -13.08 12.93 -6.65
CA ARG A 184 -11.80 13.58 -6.31
C ARG A 184 -10.75 12.52 -6.00
N ALA A 185 -9.49 12.87 -6.25
CA ALA A 185 -8.35 12.05 -5.82
C ALA A 185 -8.47 11.68 -4.33
N PRO A 186 -8.20 10.40 -3.98
CA PRO A 186 -8.25 9.96 -2.59
C PRO A 186 -7.21 10.66 -1.73
N ARG A 187 -7.45 10.68 -0.41
CA ARG A 187 -6.36 10.88 0.54
C ARG A 187 -5.44 9.68 0.51
N LEU A 188 -4.12 9.89 0.53
CA LEU A 188 -3.12 8.83 0.44
C LEU A 188 -2.45 8.64 1.80
N ILE A 189 -2.50 7.42 2.30
CA ILE A 189 -1.96 7.04 3.60
C ILE A 189 -1.03 5.86 3.43
N VAL A 190 0.13 5.93 4.09
CA VAL A 190 1.02 4.79 4.27
C VAL A 190 0.94 4.34 5.72
N HIS A 191 0.54 3.08 5.92
CA HIS A 191 0.57 2.45 7.23
C HIS A 191 1.83 1.62 7.37
N LEU A 192 2.62 1.91 8.39
CA LEU A 192 3.85 1.20 8.75
C LEU A 192 3.58 0.35 10.00
N PRO A 193 2.90 -0.81 9.88
CA PRO A 193 2.40 -1.58 11.02
C PRO A 193 3.47 -1.97 12.03
N LEU A 194 4.66 -2.34 11.54
CA LEU A 194 5.76 -2.78 12.39
C LEU A 194 6.46 -1.62 13.13
N LEU A 195 6.34 -0.39 12.61
CA LEU A 195 6.83 0.83 13.28
C LEU A 195 5.73 1.50 14.13
N GLY A 196 4.48 1.08 13.98
CA GLY A 196 3.34 1.76 14.60
C GLY A 196 3.15 3.18 14.07
N THR A 197 3.43 3.45 12.79
CA THR A 197 3.35 4.81 12.23
C THR A 197 2.32 4.88 11.11
N ILE A 198 1.55 5.97 11.10
CA ILE A 198 0.72 6.38 9.95
C ILE A 198 1.34 7.64 9.36
N ALA A 199 1.62 7.61 8.06
CA ALA A 199 2.06 8.79 7.30
C ALA A 199 0.99 9.18 6.27
N GLU A 200 0.81 10.48 6.04
CA GLU A 200 -0.02 11.02 4.97
C GLU A 200 0.89 11.52 3.84
N VAL A 201 0.47 11.26 2.60
CA VAL A 201 1.11 11.75 1.38
C VAL A 201 0.16 12.70 0.68
N LYS A 202 0.62 13.92 0.40
CA LYS A 202 -0.11 14.91 -0.39
C LYS A 202 0.73 15.24 -1.61
N VAL A 203 0.32 14.72 -2.76
CA VAL A 203 0.97 15.04 -4.04
C VAL A 203 0.70 16.52 -4.35
N THR A 204 1.76 17.31 -4.47
CA THR A 204 1.74 18.76 -4.71
C THR A 204 2.17 19.04 -6.14
N GLY A 205 1.34 18.66 -7.11
CA GLY A 205 1.59 18.95 -8.51
C GLY A 205 0.79 18.01 -9.41
N LEU A 206 0.33 18.52 -10.55
CA LEU A 206 -0.10 17.64 -11.63
C LEU A 206 1.17 17.05 -12.24
N SER A 207 1.54 15.86 -11.81
CA SER A 207 2.43 15.02 -12.61
C SER A 207 1.74 14.80 -13.96
N SER A 208 2.30 15.44 -14.99
CA SER A 208 1.86 15.25 -16.38
C SER A 208 2.60 14.07 -17.04
N TRP A 209 3.06 13.13 -16.21
CA TRP A 209 3.71 11.93 -16.66
C TRP A 209 2.70 10.81 -16.60
N ILE A 210 2.07 10.61 -17.74
CA ILE A 210 1.99 9.36 -18.50
C ILE A 210 1.31 9.67 -19.84
#